data_AF-A0A3M1RVB7-F1
#
_entry.id   AF-A0A3M1RVB7-F1
#
_cell.length_a   1.000
_cell.length_b   1.000
_cell.length_c   1.000
_cell.angle_alpha   90.00
_cell.angle_beta   90.00
_cell.angle_gamma   90.00
#
_symmetry.space_group_name_H-M   'P 1'
#
loop_
_entity.id
_entity.type
_entity.pdbx_description
1 polymer ?
#
loop_
_entity_poly.entity_id
_entity_poly.type
_entity_poly.pdbx_seq_one_letter_code
_entity_poly.pdbx_strand_id
1 'polypeptide(L)'
;MERDYHESGLSIVDNQPVRISRDQLKPGENLCEYCTARCCRYIALQIETPTDWNDFDTLRWFMYHERIGLFVDDGDWYLIVYNKCRHLQADHRCGVYEIRPQICRDYSTDNCEYDDTWVYDQFFETPEQLVEYAEAVLGPREGTSIRSRPPKAVAG
;
A
#
# COMPACT_ATOMS: atom_id res chain seq x y z
N MET A 1 -39.36 -19.72 22.96
CA MET A 1 -38.63 -19.29 24.17
C MET A 1 -37.69 -18.18 23.72
N GLU A 2 -38.30 -17.06 23.35
CA GLU A 2 -37.60 -15.81 23.06
C GLU A 2 -36.98 -15.31 24.37
N ARG A 3 -35.73 -14.86 24.29
CA ARG A 3 -35.14 -14.04 25.33
C ARG A 3 -34.81 -12.70 24.73
N ASP A 4 -35.59 -11.73 25.17
CA ASP A 4 -35.42 -10.30 24.98
C ASP A 4 -34.00 -9.87 25.34
N TYR A 5 -33.35 -9.20 24.39
CA TYR A 5 -32.24 -8.28 24.69
C TYR A 5 -32.62 -6.92 24.10
N HIS A 6 -33.51 -6.24 24.82
CA HIS A 6 -33.72 -4.82 24.65
C HIS A 6 -32.71 -4.06 25.52
N GLU A 7 -32.21 -2.95 24.97
CA GLU A 7 -31.60 -1.81 25.66
C GLU A 7 -30.15 -1.95 26.19
N SER A 8 -29.20 -1.71 25.28
CA SER A 8 -28.23 -0.63 25.51
C SER A 8 -27.96 0.07 24.18
N GLY A 9 -28.76 1.11 23.92
CA GLY A 9 -28.62 1.97 22.74
C GLY A 9 -27.36 2.82 22.82
N LEU A 10 -26.23 2.27 22.39
CA LEU A 10 -25.13 3.07 21.84
C LEU A 10 -25.24 3.01 20.32
N SER A 11 -25.76 4.08 19.72
CA SER A 11 -25.68 4.31 18.28
C SER A 11 -24.20 4.46 17.89
N ILE A 12 -23.63 3.44 17.25
CA ILE A 12 -22.24 3.45 16.74
C ILE A 12 -22.07 4.39 15.53
N VAL A 13 -23.09 5.17 15.16
CA VAL A 13 -23.14 5.87 13.86
C VAL A 13 -22.73 7.35 13.86
N ASP A 14 -22.44 7.99 15.01
CA ASP A 14 -22.30 9.46 15.06
C ASP A 14 -20.89 10.01 15.36
N ASN A 15 -19.81 9.33 14.95
CA ASN A 15 -18.47 9.97 15.02
C ASN A 15 -17.44 9.44 14.00
N GLN A 16 -17.86 9.15 12.77
CA GLN A 16 -16.89 9.02 11.68
C GLN A 16 -16.52 10.44 11.23
N PRO A 17 -15.25 10.87 11.32
CA PRO A 17 -14.85 12.18 10.83
C PRO A 17 -15.23 12.29 9.34
N VAL A 18 -15.95 13.37 8.99
CA VAL A 18 -16.34 13.65 7.61
C VAL A 18 -15.06 13.73 6.79
N ARG A 19 -14.85 12.76 5.91
CA ARG A 19 -13.78 12.81 4.92
C ARG A 19 -14.09 13.95 3.96
N ILE A 20 -13.10 14.78 3.68
CA ILE A 20 -13.22 15.85 2.69
C ILE A 20 -12.42 15.50 1.43
N SER A 21 -12.88 15.98 0.29
CA SER A 21 -12.13 15.97 -0.96
C SER A 21 -11.37 17.29 -1.15
N ARG A 22 -10.40 17.32 -2.07
CA ARG A 22 -9.57 18.50 -2.34
C ARG A 22 -10.37 19.74 -2.74
N ASP A 23 -11.43 19.58 -3.53
CA ASP A 23 -12.31 20.66 -3.98
C ASP A 23 -13.11 21.30 -2.84
N GLN A 24 -13.16 20.65 -1.67
CA GLN A 24 -13.85 21.15 -0.48
C GLN A 24 -12.93 21.92 0.48
N LEU A 25 -11.63 22.00 0.21
CA LEU A 25 -10.67 22.74 1.04
C LEU A 25 -10.95 24.25 0.99
N LYS A 26 -10.96 24.89 2.16
CA LYS A 26 -10.98 26.36 2.23
C LYS A 26 -9.59 26.92 1.89
N PRO A 27 -9.49 28.20 1.47
CA PRO A 27 -8.21 28.84 1.25
C PRO A 27 -7.28 28.72 2.47
N GLY A 28 -6.10 28.12 2.27
CA GLY A 28 -5.08 27.94 3.32
C GLY A 28 -5.17 26.63 4.09
N GLU A 29 -6.21 25.81 3.90
CA GLU A 29 -6.31 24.47 4.46
C GLU A 29 -5.51 23.45 3.62
N ASN A 30 -5.08 22.36 4.25
CA ASN A 30 -4.39 21.26 3.59
C ASN A 30 -5.08 19.91 3.87
N LEU A 31 -5.11 19.00 2.89
CA LEU A 31 -5.68 17.64 3.04
C LEU A 31 -5.13 16.88 4.27
N CYS A 32 -3.86 17.10 4.62
CA CYS A 32 -3.23 16.46 5.77
C CYS A 32 -3.92 16.80 7.10
N GLU A 33 -4.65 17.91 7.20
CA GLU A 33 -5.43 18.27 8.41
C GLU A 33 -6.63 17.36 8.65
N TYR A 34 -7.05 16.62 7.61
CA TYR A 34 -8.21 15.73 7.61
C TYR A 34 -7.80 14.25 7.39
N CYS A 35 -6.50 14.01 7.20
CA CYS A 35 -5.93 12.69 6.95
C CYS A 35 -5.50 12.02 8.27
N THR A 36 -5.59 10.69 8.32
CA THR A 36 -5.08 9.86 9.43
C THR A 36 -3.56 9.61 9.36
N ALA A 37 -2.84 10.52 8.69
CA ALA A 37 -1.41 10.52 8.40
C ALA A 37 -0.92 9.26 7.66
N ARG A 38 -1.60 8.89 6.57
CA ARG A 38 -1.27 7.72 5.72
C ARG A 38 0.21 7.71 5.32
N CYS A 39 0.69 8.78 4.69
CA CYS A 39 2.08 8.93 4.23
C CYS A 39 3.14 8.99 5.35
N CYS A 40 2.77 9.28 6.60
CA CYS A 40 3.70 9.27 7.75
C CYS A 40 3.82 7.89 8.41
N ARG A 41 3.16 6.87 7.86
CA ARG A 41 3.12 5.50 8.39
C ARG A 41 3.94 4.50 7.59
N TYR A 42 4.65 4.97 6.58
CA TYR A 42 5.59 4.19 5.80
C TYR A 42 6.73 5.06 5.29
N ILE A 43 7.76 4.41 4.76
CA ILE A 43 8.70 5.02 3.82
C ILE A 43 8.55 4.33 2.47
N ALA A 44 8.63 5.10 1.40
CA ALA A 44 8.68 4.58 0.04
C ALA A 44 10.03 4.97 -0.55
N LEU A 45 10.74 3.98 -1.09
CA LEU A 45 12.05 4.15 -1.71
C LEU A 45 11.93 3.71 -3.16
N GLN A 46 12.30 4.60 -4.09
CA GLN A 46 12.42 4.22 -5.49
C GLN A 46 13.54 3.19 -5.62
N ILE A 47 13.27 2.13 -6.39
CA ILE A 47 14.20 1.05 -6.67
C ILE A 47 14.33 0.88 -8.19
N GLU A 48 15.33 0.12 -8.63
CA GLU A 48 15.49 -0.20 -10.04
C GLU A 48 14.33 -1.07 -10.53
N THR A 49 13.92 -0.84 -11.78
CA THR A 49 12.89 -1.65 -12.43
C THR A 49 13.42 -3.07 -12.64
N PRO A 50 12.74 -4.13 -12.15
CA PRO A 50 13.17 -5.51 -12.36
C PRO A 50 13.03 -5.89 -13.84
N THR A 51 14.08 -6.48 -14.40
CA THR A 51 14.15 -6.83 -15.82
C THR A 51 14.25 -8.32 -16.09
N ASP A 52 14.66 -9.10 -15.09
CA ASP A 52 14.78 -10.55 -15.19
C ASP A 52 14.32 -11.30 -13.93
N TRP A 53 14.34 -12.63 -14.00
CA TRP A 53 13.90 -13.49 -12.91
C TRP A 53 14.71 -13.34 -11.62
N ASN A 54 15.99 -12.98 -11.72
CA ASN A 54 16.85 -12.78 -10.55
C ASN A 54 16.51 -11.47 -9.83
N ASP A 55 16.17 -10.41 -10.58
CA ASP A 55 15.64 -9.18 -10.01
C ASP A 55 14.34 -9.47 -9.26
N PHE A 56 13.40 -10.18 -9.89
CA PHE A 56 12.13 -10.56 -9.24
C PHE A 56 12.34 -11.47 -8.02
N ASP A 57 13.32 -12.37 -8.02
CA ASP A 57 13.67 -13.17 -6.84
C ASP A 57 14.24 -12.32 -5.71
N THR A 58 15.00 -11.27 -6.03
CA THR A 58 15.49 -10.31 -5.03
C THR A 58 14.32 -9.54 -4.40
N LEU A 59 13.40 -9.05 -5.23
CA LEU A 59 12.19 -8.36 -4.76
C LEU A 59 11.30 -9.28 -3.92
N ARG A 60 11.13 -10.53 -4.35
CA ARG A 60 10.39 -11.57 -3.62
C ARG A 60 11.03 -11.83 -2.26
N TRP A 61 12.35 -11.88 -2.19
CA TRP A 61 13.08 -12.03 -0.92
C TRP A 61 12.85 -10.85 0.03
N PHE A 62 12.78 -9.60 -0.47
CA PHE A 62 12.37 -8.46 0.36
C PHE A 62 10.98 -8.69 0.96
N MET A 63 10.01 -9.14 0.15
CA MET A 63 8.63 -9.38 0.58
C MET A 63 8.44 -10.56 1.55
N TYR A 64 9.47 -11.39 1.79
CA TYR A 64 9.44 -12.38 2.88
C TYR A 64 9.53 -11.77 4.28
N HIS A 65 9.90 -10.50 4.36
CA HIS A 65 9.96 -9.78 5.62
C HIS A 65 8.62 -9.10 5.87
N GLU A 66 8.17 -9.11 7.13
CA GLU A 66 6.93 -8.43 7.49
C GLU A 66 7.01 -6.94 7.16
N ARG A 67 5.85 -6.35 6.85
CA ARG A 67 5.70 -4.89 6.63
C ARG A 67 6.44 -4.38 5.40
N ILE A 68 6.65 -5.24 4.42
CA ILE A 68 7.15 -4.88 3.09
C ILE A 68 6.02 -4.99 2.08
N GLY A 69 5.95 -4.03 1.16
CA GLY A 69 5.19 -4.14 -0.08
C GLY A 69 6.00 -3.57 -1.23
N LEU A 70 5.49 -3.73 -2.45
CA LEU A 70 6.04 -3.11 -3.65
C LEU A 70 4.91 -2.43 -4.41
N PHE A 71 5.21 -1.32 -5.06
CA PHE A 71 4.25 -0.68 -5.95
C PHE A 71 4.92 -0.05 -7.16
N VAL A 72 4.12 0.16 -8.20
CA VAL A 72 4.51 0.85 -9.42
C VAL A 72 3.64 2.08 -9.58
N ASP A 73 4.27 3.21 -9.88
CA ASP A 73 3.62 4.51 -10.13
C ASP A 73 4.34 5.20 -11.29
N ASP A 74 3.59 5.56 -12.34
CA ASP A 74 4.13 6.09 -13.60
C ASP A 74 5.29 5.24 -14.18
N GLY A 75 5.21 3.91 -14.03
CA GLY A 75 6.24 2.96 -14.46
C GLY A 75 7.48 2.87 -13.56
N ASP A 76 7.62 3.72 -12.55
CA ASP A 76 8.70 3.66 -11.57
C ASP A 76 8.36 2.67 -10.45
N TRP A 77 9.37 1.91 -10.00
CA TRP A 77 9.22 0.90 -8.96
C TRP A 77 9.60 1.43 -7.59
N TYR A 78 8.80 1.06 -6.59
CA TYR A 78 9.00 1.51 -5.22
C TYR A 78 8.90 0.35 -4.22
N LEU A 79 9.82 0.35 -3.26
CA LEU A 79 9.75 -0.46 -2.05
C LEU A 79 9.06 0.35 -0.95
N ILE A 80 7.95 -0.18 -0.43
CA ILE A 80 7.27 0.40 0.73
C ILE A 80 7.60 -0.41 1.98
N VAL A 81 8.05 0.29 3.03
CA VAL A 81 8.26 -0.28 4.36
C VAL A 81 7.27 0.36 5.32
N TYR A 82 6.31 -0.43 5.82
CA TYR A 82 5.31 0.07 6.76
C TYR A 82 5.93 0.26 8.14
N ASN A 83 6.27 1.51 8.45
CA ASN A 83 6.78 1.87 9.75
C ASN A 83 6.36 3.30 10.11
N LYS A 84 5.79 3.45 11.31
CA LYS A 84 5.27 4.73 11.79
C LYS A 84 6.41 5.69 12.11
N CYS A 85 6.34 6.90 11.55
CA CYS A 85 7.25 7.99 11.94
C CYS A 85 7.21 8.23 13.45
N ARG A 86 8.38 8.27 14.08
CA ARG A 86 8.52 8.50 15.54
C ARG A 86 8.04 9.87 16.02
N HIS A 87 7.92 10.84 15.12
CA HIS A 87 7.46 12.19 15.44
C HIS A 87 5.95 12.39 15.20
N LEU A 88 5.25 11.38 14.70
CA LEU A 88 3.81 11.43 14.47
C LEU A 88 3.06 11.47 15.81
N GLN A 89 2.26 12.52 16.01
CA GLN A 89 1.50 12.76 17.23
C GLN A 89 0.13 12.05 17.20
N ALA A 90 -0.56 12.05 18.35
CA ALA A 90 -1.86 11.43 18.51
C ALA A 90 -2.95 12.09 17.64
N ASP A 91 -2.80 13.36 17.30
CA ASP A 91 -3.69 14.13 16.42
C ASP A 91 -3.32 13.99 14.93
N HIS A 92 -2.48 13.02 14.57
CA HIS A 92 -2.00 12.77 13.21
C HIS A 92 -1.13 13.87 12.60
N ARG A 93 -0.61 14.81 13.42
CA ARG A 93 0.31 15.85 12.95
C ARG A 93 1.77 15.54 13.26
N CYS A 94 2.67 16.20 12.52
CA CYS A 94 4.11 16.08 12.74
C CYS A 94 4.54 16.93 13.93
N GLY A 95 5.10 16.30 14.98
CA GLY A 95 5.60 17.00 16.16
C GLY A 95 6.89 17.79 15.95
N VAL A 96 7.50 17.70 14.76
CA VAL A 96 8.74 18.40 14.39
C VAL A 96 8.60 19.16 13.07
N TYR A 97 7.39 19.65 12.76
CA TYR A 97 7.05 20.27 11.48
C TYR A 97 8.05 21.33 11.02
N GLU A 98 8.45 22.23 11.91
CA GLU A 98 9.37 23.33 11.60
C GLU A 98 10.80 22.88 11.28
N ILE A 99 11.23 21.73 11.80
CA ILE A 99 12.60 21.19 11.63
C ILE A 99 12.60 19.91 10.80
N ARG A 100 11.52 19.63 10.07
CA ARG A 100 11.40 18.44 9.22
C ARG A 100 12.53 18.38 8.17
N PRO A 101 13.02 17.18 7.82
CA PRO A 101 14.04 17.01 6.79
C PRO A 101 13.49 17.42 5.41
N GLN A 102 14.39 17.72 4.46
CA GLN A 102 14.02 18.26 3.15
C GLN A 102 13.03 17.37 2.39
N ILE A 103 13.20 16.04 2.43
CA ILE A 103 12.26 15.09 1.81
C ILE A 103 10.80 15.25 2.31
N CYS A 104 10.60 15.60 3.58
CA CYS A 104 9.26 15.88 4.12
C CYS A 104 8.77 17.30 3.75
N ARG A 105 9.68 18.22 3.40
CA ARG A 105 9.34 19.57 2.92
C ARG A 105 8.91 19.56 1.46
N ASP A 106 9.55 18.71 0.67
CA ASP A 106 9.31 18.56 -0.76
C ASP A 106 8.01 17.79 -1.07
N TYR A 107 7.42 17.15 -0.07
CA TYR A 107 6.14 16.47 -0.20
C TYR A 107 5.03 17.44 -0.65
N SER A 108 4.37 17.09 -1.76
CA SER A 108 3.15 17.74 -2.24
C SER A 108 1.93 16.86 -2.01
N THR A 109 0.76 17.49 -1.88
CA THR A 109 -0.51 16.78 -1.81
C THR A 109 -1.14 16.57 -3.19
N ASP A 110 -0.58 17.10 -4.27
CA ASP A 110 -1.23 17.13 -5.60
C ASP A 110 -1.67 15.74 -6.09
N ASN A 111 -0.87 14.70 -5.81
CA ASN A 111 -1.18 13.29 -6.06
C ASN A 111 -1.25 12.49 -4.74
N CYS A 112 -2.04 12.98 -3.77
CA CYS A 112 -2.10 12.37 -2.44
C CYS A 112 -3.00 11.12 -2.42
N GLU A 113 -2.52 10.01 -1.83
CA GLU A 113 -3.30 8.79 -1.56
C GLU A 113 -4.53 8.98 -0.64
N TYR A 114 -4.65 10.14 0.01
CA TYR A 114 -5.86 10.52 0.74
C TYR A 114 -6.98 10.97 -0.20
N ASP A 115 -6.63 11.50 -1.38
CA ASP A 115 -7.58 11.87 -2.41
C ASP A 115 -8.00 10.59 -3.15
N ASP A 116 -9.29 10.27 -3.19
CA ASP A 116 -9.85 8.98 -3.65
C ASP A 116 -9.57 8.64 -5.12
N THR A 117 -9.00 9.58 -5.86
CA THR A 117 -8.72 9.45 -7.28
C THR A 117 -7.36 8.84 -7.58
N TRP A 118 -6.50 8.66 -6.57
CA TRP A 118 -5.16 8.13 -6.77
C TRP A 118 -5.15 6.60 -6.75
N VAL A 119 -4.57 6.01 -7.80
CA VAL A 119 -4.45 4.55 -7.97
C VAL A 119 -3.02 4.22 -8.41
N TYR A 120 -2.49 3.13 -7.86
CA TYR A 120 -1.22 2.57 -8.32
C TYR A 120 -1.38 1.93 -9.71
N ASP A 121 -0.33 1.94 -10.52
CA ASP A 121 -0.27 1.09 -11.72
C ASP A 121 -0.28 -0.38 -11.30
N GLN A 122 0.48 -0.72 -10.26
CA GLN A 122 0.51 -2.03 -9.63
C GLN A 122 0.78 -1.91 -8.13
N PHE A 123 0.20 -2.82 -7.35
CA PHE A 123 0.46 -2.93 -5.92
C PHE A 123 0.58 -4.40 -5.52
N PHE A 124 1.71 -4.77 -4.93
CA PHE A 124 2.02 -6.13 -4.50
C PHE A 124 2.06 -6.18 -2.98
N GLU A 125 1.06 -6.82 -2.40
CA GLU A 125 0.96 -7.10 -0.97
C GLU A 125 1.59 -8.44 -0.59
N THR A 126 1.67 -9.38 -1.55
CA THR A 126 2.23 -10.71 -1.31
C THR A 126 3.34 -11.08 -2.30
N PRO A 127 4.32 -11.90 -1.88
CA PRO A 127 5.32 -12.45 -2.78
C PRO A 127 4.71 -13.21 -3.97
N GLU A 128 3.54 -13.84 -3.79
CA GLU A 128 2.85 -14.62 -4.82
C GLU A 128 2.33 -13.72 -5.95
N GLN A 129 1.72 -12.57 -5.61
CA GLN A 129 1.26 -11.60 -6.61
C GLN A 129 2.43 -11.09 -7.48
N LEU A 130 3.59 -10.85 -6.86
CA LEU A 130 4.79 -10.44 -7.57
C LEU A 130 5.29 -11.53 -8.53
N VAL A 131 5.26 -12.79 -8.10
CA VAL A 131 5.67 -13.93 -8.95
C VAL A 131 4.70 -14.09 -10.13
N GLU A 132 3.40 -14.01 -9.89
CA GLU A 132 2.39 -14.07 -10.96
C GLU A 132 2.60 -12.97 -12.00
N TYR A 133 2.90 -11.74 -11.54
CA TYR A 133 3.26 -10.64 -12.42
C TYR A 133 4.54 -10.92 -13.21
N ALA A 134 5.59 -11.42 -12.55
CA ALA A 134 6.85 -11.77 -13.19
C ALA A 134 6.67 -12.84 -14.29
N GLU A 135 5.86 -13.88 -14.04
CA GLU A 135 5.52 -14.89 -15.05
C GLU A 135 4.77 -14.29 -16.25
N ALA A 136 3.88 -13.33 -16.00
CA ALA A 136 3.11 -12.68 -17.06
C ALA A 136 4.00 -11.81 -17.97
N VAL A 137 4.99 -11.11 -17.41
CA VAL A 137 5.84 -10.18 -18.18
C VAL A 137 7.10 -10.82 -18.75
N LEU A 138 7.69 -11.82 -18.07
CA LEU A 138 8.90 -12.52 -18.52
C LEU A 138 8.63 -13.86 -19.19
N GLY A 139 7.42 -14.42 -19.02
CA GLY A 139 7.11 -15.80 -19.38
C GLY A 139 7.46 -16.80 -18.27
N PRO A 140 7.14 -18.10 -18.46
CA PRO A 140 7.39 -19.12 -17.45
C PRO A 140 8.88 -19.26 -17.14
N ARG A 141 9.22 -19.56 -15.88
CA ARG A 141 10.59 -19.90 -15.48
C ARG A 141 11.14 -21.05 -16.34
N GLU A 142 12.44 -21.04 -16.58
CA GLU A 142 13.09 -22.17 -17.23
C GLU A 142 12.80 -23.48 -16.48
N GLY A 143 12.33 -24.49 -17.22
CA GLY A 143 11.96 -25.78 -16.67
C GLY A 143 10.54 -25.87 -16.08
N THR A 144 9.76 -24.78 -16.05
CA THR A 144 8.32 -24.86 -15.74
C THR A 144 7.52 -25.02 -17.03
N SER A 145 6.76 -26.11 -17.12
CA SER A 145 5.84 -26.33 -18.23
C SER A 145 4.50 -25.69 -17.89
N ILE A 146 4.01 -24.76 -18.73
CA ILE A 146 2.62 -24.26 -18.66
C ILE A 146 1.63 -25.42 -18.82
N ARG A 147 2.01 -26.47 -19.56
CA ARG A 147 1.16 -27.66 -19.69
C ARG A 147 1.14 -28.42 -18.38
N SER A 148 -0.07 -28.61 -17.85
CA SER A 148 -0.35 -29.54 -16.76
C SER A 148 0.28 -30.90 -17.06
N ARG A 149 0.85 -31.52 -16.03
CA ARG A 149 1.37 -32.88 -16.14
C ARG A 149 0.23 -33.79 -16.63
N PRO A 150 0.47 -34.68 -17.62
CA PRO A 150 -0.56 -35.61 -18.08
C PRO A 150 -1.14 -36.39 -16.90
N PRO A 151 -2.44 -36.67 -16.89
CA PRO A 151 -3.05 -37.48 -15.83
C PRO A 151 -2.31 -38.82 -15.72
N LYS A 152 -2.10 -39.30 -14.48
CA LYS A 152 -1.50 -40.62 -14.27
C LYS A 152 -2.42 -41.65 -14.94
N ALA A 153 -1.84 -42.49 -15.80
CA ALA A 153 -2.56 -43.62 -16.36
C ALA A 153 -3.11 -44.47 -15.20
N VAL A 154 -4.41 -44.73 -15.22
CA VAL A 154 -5.04 -45.64 -14.26
C VAL A 154 -4.57 -47.04 -14.64
N ALA A 155 -3.86 -47.72 -13.72
CA ALA A 155 -3.50 -49.12 -13.91
C ALA A 155 -4.80 -49.94 -13.93
N GLY A 156 -5.01 -50.68 -15.04
CA GLY A 156 -6.13 -51.60 -15.22
C GLY A 156 -5.93 -52.94 -14.54
#